data_AF-A0A935YCH6-F1
#
_entry.id   AF-A0A935YCH6-F1
#
_cell.length_a   1.000
_cell.length_b   1.000
_cell.length_c   1.000
_cell.angle_alpha   90.00
_cell.angle_beta   90.00
_cell.angle_gamma   90.00
#
_symmetry.space_group_name_H-M   'P 1'
#
loop_
_entity.id
_entity.type
_entity.pdbx_description
1 polymer ?
#
loop_
_entity_poly.entity_id
_entity_poly.type
_entity_poly.pdbx_seq_one_letter_code
_entity_poly.pdbx_strand_id
1 'polypeptide(L)'
;MEALPGAAPTVPLPAPATAGVGDLGADLWQSSEVSRLMGLIPKMPAPVSVPALSDLQRRVLTTAAPSAGASGTVDPLTPIRADKLHQMGFNDAAMGLASATPVTGPMDPQEAVEKALLANDTAYACQQVDALQARPEAPSLFVQRAAIYCQIMREQSDPASLGLDLMRERNDPDPATKDFIALAALANGETKRVPKSVAVPDPLNVALMKTVGMPAPNAIGAAPIVPVGAGGSVMIARDVTRPLPERVAAAEQAYKFGLIPDRELGDLYMQMPSGIADPATAIGMSDTVELRAQLYQAAYRGGAPAQKARVIDAALKKARQRGDYLNQALLFGPLARDIAPARELGWFAPEAARLMFVTGQADKGGYWLNTVAANPGVFTGPGEKEGLDLLGRVAGLPGGGDPVVAWAKASGTTNPRIDLFYALLAGINQPVASAVAGGFQAAPIIPLGSPSAEIVAAAAGKRRGEALVLSLVGLGGDRAIATDPATLGAALRSIADLGLVEESRRIAREIAALAGL
;
A
#
# COMPACT_ATOMS: atom_id res chain seq x y z
N MET A 1 -35.52 -55.01 14.47
CA MET A 1 -34.76 -54.34 13.39
C MET A 1 -35.37 -52.96 13.25
N GLU A 2 -34.98 -52.07 14.16
CA GLU A 2 -35.53 -50.72 14.33
C GLU A 2 -34.71 -49.74 13.49
N ALA A 3 -35.40 -48.96 12.66
CA ALA A 3 -34.79 -48.01 11.74
C ALA A 3 -34.48 -46.69 12.46
N LEU A 4 -33.23 -46.24 12.33
CA LEU A 4 -32.74 -44.95 12.82
C LEU A 4 -33.35 -43.78 12.02
N PRO A 5 -33.63 -42.62 12.66
CA PRO A 5 -34.19 -41.47 11.97
C PRO A 5 -33.12 -40.71 11.16
N GLY A 6 -33.49 -40.32 9.95
CA GLY A 6 -32.64 -39.69 8.94
C GLY A 6 -32.14 -38.30 9.33
N ALA A 7 -30.88 -38.04 8.97
CA ALA A 7 -30.23 -36.75 9.10
C ALA A 7 -30.95 -35.67 8.26
N ALA A 8 -31.24 -34.53 8.88
CA ALA A 8 -31.76 -33.35 8.20
C ALA A 8 -30.72 -32.80 7.20
N PRO A 9 -31.12 -32.34 6.01
CA PRO A 9 -30.20 -31.75 5.05
C PRO A 9 -29.66 -30.43 5.61
N THR A 10 -28.34 -30.36 5.79
CA THR A 10 -27.61 -29.14 6.11
C THR A 10 -27.76 -28.16 4.94
N VAL A 11 -28.63 -27.16 5.10
CA VAL A 11 -28.68 -26.00 4.22
C VAL A 11 -27.34 -25.27 4.38
N PRO A 12 -26.53 -25.08 3.31
CA PRO A 12 -25.34 -24.26 3.42
C PRO A 12 -25.77 -22.83 3.71
N LEU A 13 -25.26 -22.28 4.81
CA LEU A 13 -25.35 -20.84 5.10
C LEU A 13 -24.77 -20.09 3.90
N PRO A 14 -25.44 -19.02 3.41
CA PRO A 14 -24.85 -18.19 2.37
C PRO A 14 -23.53 -17.64 2.90
N ALA A 15 -22.45 -17.91 2.15
CA ALA A 15 -21.17 -17.29 2.41
C ALA A 15 -21.39 -15.77 2.53
N PRO A 16 -20.82 -15.09 3.55
CA PRO A 16 -20.81 -13.65 3.54
C PRO A 16 -20.15 -13.22 2.24
N ALA A 17 -20.84 -12.40 1.46
CA ALA A 17 -20.32 -11.85 0.22
C ALA A 17 -19.01 -11.12 0.53
N THR A 18 -17.88 -11.79 0.28
CA THR A 18 -16.64 -11.12 -0.03
C THR A 18 -16.88 -10.40 -1.35
N ALA A 19 -17.40 -9.19 -1.27
CA ALA A 19 -17.46 -8.29 -2.42
C ALA A 19 -16.01 -8.08 -2.87
N GLY A 20 -15.59 -8.86 -3.86
CA GLY A 20 -14.46 -8.55 -4.70
C GLY A 20 -14.80 -7.30 -5.49
N VAL A 21 -14.59 -6.16 -4.85
CA VAL A 21 -14.49 -4.84 -5.47
C VAL A 21 -13.20 -4.91 -6.30
N GLY A 22 -13.17 -5.09 -7.61
CA GLY A 22 -14.14 -4.81 -8.67
C GLY A 22 -13.29 -4.14 -9.74
N ASP A 23 -13.01 -4.87 -10.82
CA ASP A 23 -12.34 -4.34 -12.02
C ASP A 23 -12.93 -2.97 -12.38
N LEU A 24 -12.09 -1.95 -12.62
CA LEU A 24 -12.55 -0.60 -12.92
C LEU A 24 -13.05 -0.47 -14.37
N GLY A 25 -13.05 -1.58 -15.11
CA GLY A 25 -13.57 -1.69 -16.46
C GLY A 25 -12.46 -1.58 -17.51
N ALA A 26 -12.67 -2.26 -18.63
CA ALA A 26 -11.74 -2.25 -19.75
C ALA A 26 -11.59 -0.86 -20.42
N ASP A 27 -12.48 0.08 -20.12
CA ASP A 27 -12.43 1.46 -20.61
C ASP A 27 -11.60 2.40 -19.74
N LEU A 28 -10.98 1.92 -18.65
CA LEU A 28 -10.26 2.75 -17.68
C LEU A 28 -9.26 3.72 -18.33
N TRP A 29 -8.43 3.24 -19.25
CA TRP A 29 -7.39 4.05 -19.90
C TRP A 29 -7.83 4.66 -21.24
N GLN A 30 -9.10 4.49 -21.63
CA GLN A 30 -9.62 5.09 -22.86
C GLN A 30 -9.59 6.61 -22.75
N SER A 31 -9.33 7.27 -23.87
CA SER A 31 -9.25 8.74 -23.99
C SER A 31 -8.14 9.43 -23.19
N SER A 32 -7.34 8.70 -22.40
CA SER A 32 -6.15 9.23 -21.73
C SER A 32 -4.92 9.13 -22.63
N GLU A 33 -4.07 10.17 -22.59
CA GLU A 33 -2.78 10.13 -23.28
C GLU A 33 -1.79 9.27 -22.50
N VAL A 34 -1.21 8.27 -23.16
CA VAL A 34 -0.25 7.34 -22.53
C VAL A 34 0.95 8.10 -21.96
N SER A 35 1.55 9.02 -22.73
CA SER A 35 2.69 9.83 -22.30
C SER A 35 2.39 10.61 -21.00
N ARG A 36 1.17 11.13 -20.85
CA ARG A 36 0.74 11.82 -19.64
C ARG A 36 0.62 10.85 -18.46
N LEU A 37 0.00 9.68 -18.66
CA LEU A 37 -0.11 8.66 -17.62
C LEU A 37 1.26 8.13 -17.18
N MET A 38 2.22 7.96 -18.10
CA MET A 38 3.60 7.59 -17.78
C MET A 38 4.27 8.61 -16.83
N GLY A 39 3.92 9.88 -16.93
CA GLY A 39 4.41 10.93 -16.02
C GLY A 39 3.63 11.07 -14.72
N LEU A 40 2.39 10.56 -14.65
CA LEU A 40 1.50 10.70 -13.48
C LEU A 40 1.55 9.50 -12.54
N ILE A 41 1.53 8.27 -13.07
CA ILE A 41 1.52 7.03 -12.26
C ILE A 41 2.70 6.98 -11.27
N PRO A 42 3.95 7.31 -11.65
CA PRO A 42 5.07 7.31 -10.70
C PRO A 42 4.88 8.27 -9.53
N LYS A 43 4.15 9.37 -9.73
CA LYS A 43 3.90 10.42 -8.71
C LYS A 43 2.88 10.01 -7.65
N MET A 44 2.17 8.89 -7.82
CA MET A 44 1.24 8.44 -6.78
C MET A 44 1.99 8.22 -5.45
N PRO A 45 1.39 8.53 -4.31
CA PRO A 45 2.04 8.32 -3.02
C PRO A 45 2.24 6.82 -2.76
N ALA A 46 3.39 6.45 -2.20
CA ALA A 46 3.71 5.10 -1.74
C ALA A 46 4.74 5.19 -0.58
N PRO A 47 4.55 4.46 0.54
CA PRO A 47 3.39 3.65 0.89
C PRO A 47 2.18 4.52 1.32
N VAL A 48 1.00 3.92 1.39
CA VAL A 48 -0.25 4.57 1.86
C VAL A 48 -0.89 3.69 2.93
N SER A 49 -1.12 4.27 4.10
CA SER A 49 -1.74 3.61 5.26
C SER A 49 -3.24 3.90 5.41
N VAL A 50 -3.78 4.81 4.58
CA VAL A 50 -5.23 5.05 4.45
C VAL A 50 -5.85 3.92 3.62
N PRO A 51 -6.64 3.00 4.22
CA PRO A 51 -7.04 1.76 3.55
C PRO A 51 -7.82 1.95 2.25
N ALA A 52 -8.72 2.92 2.17
CA ALA A 52 -9.49 3.21 0.96
C ALA A 52 -8.63 3.73 -0.19
N LEU A 53 -7.62 4.54 0.13
CA LEU A 53 -6.70 5.07 -0.88
C LEU A 53 -5.77 3.98 -1.39
N SER A 54 -5.20 3.16 -0.49
CA SER A 54 -4.36 2.03 -0.88
C SER A 54 -5.13 1.03 -1.76
N ASP A 55 -6.36 0.69 -1.37
CA ASP A 55 -7.25 -0.20 -2.13
C ASP A 55 -7.57 0.37 -3.53
N LEU A 56 -7.95 1.65 -3.62
CA LEU A 56 -8.22 2.30 -4.90
C LEU A 56 -6.97 2.38 -5.80
N GLN A 57 -5.80 2.73 -5.25
CA GLN A 57 -4.53 2.72 -5.99
C GLN A 57 -4.22 1.33 -6.54
N ARG A 58 -4.34 0.29 -5.70
CA ARG A 58 -4.13 -1.09 -6.12
C ARG A 58 -5.08 -1.48 -7.26
N ARG A 59 -6.38 -1.18 -7.15
CA ARG A 59 -7.36 -1.46 -8.20
C ARG A 59 -7.06 -0.72 -9.51
N VAL A 60 -6.71 0.56 -9.44
CA VAL A 60 -6.30 1.35 -10.61
C VAL A 60 -5.09 0.72 -11.31
N LEU A 61 -4.08 0.32 -10.55
CA LEU A 61 -2.84 -0.25 -11.09
C LEU A 61 -3.02 -1.69 -11.64
N THR A 62 -3.92 -2.48 -11.04
CA THR A 62 -4.13 -3.90 -11.39
C THR A 62 -5.25 -4.13 -12.40
N THR A 63 -6.08 -3.13 -12.68
CA THR A 63 -7.16 -3.22 -13.68
C THR A 63 -6.60 -3.58 -15.06
N ALA A 64 -7.14 -4.66 -15.63
CA ALA A 64 -6.79 -5.17 -16.95
C ALA A 64 -7.50 -4.38 -18.06
N ALA A 65 -7.12 -3.11 -18.22
CA ALA A 65 -7.57 -2.26 -19.31
C ALA A 65 -6.40 -1.99 -20.28
N PRO A 66 -6.62 -2.01 -21.61
CA PRO A 66 -5.61 -1.64 -22.59
C PRO A 66 -5.46 -0.11 -22.70
N SER A 67 -4.23 0.38 -22.78
CA SER A 67 -3.96 1.81 -23.02
C SER A 67 -4.16 2.22 -24.50
N ALA A 68 -4.40 3.51 -24.76
CA ALA A 68 -4.47 4.06 -26.12
C ALA A 68 -3.11 3.92 -26.84
N GLY A 69 -2.98 2.95 -27.75
CA GLY A 69 -1.71 2.60 -28.41
C GLY A 69 -1.20 1.19 -28.10
N ALA A 70 -1.94 0.40 -27.32
CA ALA A 70 -1.76 -1.04 -27.25
C ALA A 70 -1.93 -1.63 -28.65
N SER A 71 -0.82 -1.96 -29.32
CA SER A 71 -0.79 -2.61 -30.63
C SER A 71 0.00 -3.92 -30.49
N GLY A 72 -0.64 -5.05 -30.78
CA GLY A 72 -0.01 -6.37 -30.63
C GLY A 72 0.09 -6.84 -29.18
N THR A 73 1.31 -7.01 -28.65
CA THR A 73 1.64 -7.88 -27.51
C THR A 73 2.12 -7.20 -26.22
N VAL A 74 2.31 -5.87 -26.17
CA VAL A 74 2.83 -5.18 -24.97
C VAL A 74 2.14 -3.82 -24.77
N ASP A 75 1.57 -3.62 -23.58
CA ASP A 75 1.00 -2.33 -23.15
C ASP A 75 2.09 -1.47 -22.46
N PRO A 76 2.35 -0.23 -22.92
CA PRO A 76 3.42 0.64 -22.40
C PRO A 76 3.22 1.08 -20.95
N LEU A 77 1.99 1.05 -20.41
CA LEU A 77 1.74 1.39 -19.00
C LEU A 77 2.05 0.23 -18.06
N THR A 78 2.09 -1.02 -18.55
CA THR A 78 2.34 -2.20 -17.73
C THR A 78 3.62 -2.16 -16.91
N PRO A 79 4.81 -1.86 -17.46
CA PRO A 79 6.03 -1.79 -16.65
C PRO A 79 5.95 -0.72 -15.56
N ILE A 80 5.35 0.44 -15.85
CA ILE A 80 5.22 1.54 -14.89
C ILE A 80 4.22 1.20 -13.78
N ARG A 81 3.14 0.49 -14.12
CA ARG A 81 2.17 -0.01 -13.12
C ARG A 81 2.81 -1.08 -12.23
N ALA A 82 3.58 -2.00 -12.81
CA ALA A 82 4.30 -3.03 -12.07
C ALA A 82 5.34 -2.43 -11.12
N ASP A 83 6.15 -1.47 -11.59
CA ASP A 83 7.10 -0.74 -10.74
C ASP A 83 6.37 -0.01 -9.60
N LYS A 84 5.24 0.63 -9.89
CA LYS A 84 4.49 1.32 -8.84
C LYS A 84 3.91 0.37 -7.79
N LEU A 85 3.38 -0.77 -8.21
CA LEU A 85 2.91 -1.82 -7.29
C LEU A 85 4.07 -2.37 -6.44
N HIS A 86 5.26 -2.55 -7.02
CA HIS A 86 6.45 -2.97 -6.29
C HIS A 86 6.84 -1.94 -5.22
N GLN A 87 6.88 -0.65 -5.56
CA GLN A 87 7.14 0.44 -4.59
C GLN A 87 6.11 0.47 -3.45
N MET A 88 4.86 0.12 -3.74
CA MET A 88 3.78 0.00 -2.74
C MET A 88 3.88 -1.28 -1.89
N GLY A 89 4.70 -2.26 -2.29
CA GLY A 89 4.86 -3.56 -1.62
C GLY A 89 3.98 -4.68 -2.18
N PHE A 90 3.15 -4.43 -3.20
CA PHE A 90 2.29 -5.40 -3.86
C PHE A 90 3.07 -6.24 -4.89
N ASN A 91 4.12 -6.92 -4.42
CA ASN A 91 5.06 -7.68 -5.27
C ASN A 91 4.37 -8.77 -6.10
N ASP A 92 3.44 -9.52 -5.51
CA ASP A 92 2.69 -10.57 -6.22
C ASP A 92 1.87 -9.99 -7.38
N ALA A 93 1.26 -8.82 -7.18
CA ALA A 93 0.50 -8.13 -8.22
C ALA A 93 1.42 -7.53 -9.31
N ALA A 94 2.58 -6.99 -8.91
CA ALA A 94 3.60 -6.51 -9.84
C ALA A 94 4.13 -7.64 -10.73
N MET A 95 4.43 -8.81 -10.15
CA MET A 95 4.85 -10.01 -10.89
C MET A 95 3.71 -10.54 -11.78
N GLY A 96 2.46 -10.49 -11.32
CA GLY A 96 1.29 -10.84 -12.12
C GLY A 96 1.16 -9.98 -13.39
N LEU A 97 1.37 -8.67 -13.29
CA LEU A 97 1.40 -7.78 -14.45
C LEU A 97 2.61 -8.04 -15.37
N ALA A 98 3.79 -8.27 -14.78
CA ALA A 98 5.02 -8.54 -15.53
C ALA A 98 4.97 -9.88 -16.28
N SER A 99 4.35 -10.91 -15.70
CA SER A 99 4.21 -12.26 -16.29
C SER A 99 3.09 -12.36 -17.33
N ALA A 100 2.07 -11.51 -17.27
CA ALA A 100 1.04 -11.38 -18.31
C ALA A 100 1.57 -10.71 -19.59
N THR A 101 2.78 -10.13 -19.52
CA THR A 101 3.52 -9.66 -20.67
C THR A 101 4.54 -10.75 -21.02
N PRO A 102 4.44 -11.46 -22.15
CA PRO A 102 5.61 -12.20 -22.62
C PRO A 102 6.74 -11.17 -22.70
N VAL A 103 7.91 -11.48 -22.12
CA VAL A 103 9.12 -10.69 -22.28
C VAL A 103 9.53 -10.81 -23.75
N THR A 104 8.81 -10.10 -24.61
CA THR A 104 8.94 -10.07 -26.06
C THR A 104 8.83 -8.62 -26.50
N GLY A 105 9.57 -7.74 -25.84
CA GLY A 105 10.34 -6.74 -26.56
C GLY A 105 11.75 -7.31 -26.77
N PRO A 106 12.53 -6.83 -27.75
CA PRO A 106 13.96 -7.14 -27.75
C PRO A 106 14.51 -6.68 -26.40
N MET A 107 14.84 -7.63 -25.53
CA MET A 107 15.57 -7.35 -24.29
C MET A 107 16.79 -6.54 -24.69
N ASP A 108 17.12 -5.49 -23.92
CA ASP A 108 18.42 -4.89 -24.09
C ASP A 108 19.43 -6.03 -23.94
N PRO A 109 20.24 -6.33 -24.97
CA PRO A 109 21.17 -7.44 -24.92
C PRO A 109 22.16 -7.32 -23.75
N GLN A 110 22.40 -6.11 -23.22
CA GLN A 110 23.14 -5.93 -21.98
C GLN A 110 22.37 -6.49 -20.75
N GLU A 111 21.08 -6.17 -20.62
CA GLU A 111 20.22 -6.68 -19.55
C GLU A 111 20.09 -8.21 -19.59
N ALA A 112 20.08 -8.81 -20.79
CA ALA A 112 20.08 -10.26 -20.99
C ALA A 112 21.34 -10.93 -20.41
N VAL A 113 22.51 -10.32 -20.63
CA VAL A 113 23.79 -10.80 -20.08
C VAL A 113 23.81 -10.66 -18.57
N GLU A 114 23.41 -9.50 -18.03
CA GLU A 114 23.39 -9.25 -16.58
C GLU A 114 22.50 -10.25 -15.84
N LYS A 115 21.28 -10.50 -16.35
CA LYS A 115 20.36 -11.48 -15.77
C LYS A 115 20.94 -12.90 -15.76
N ALA A 116 21.61 -13.30 -16.83
CA ALA A 116 22.23 -14.60 -16.96
C ALA A 116 23.40 -14.78 -15.97
N LEU A 117 24.24 -13.76 -15.82
CA LEU A 117 25.34 -13.74 -14.84
C LEU A 117 24.83 -13.87 -13.40
N LEU A 118 23.75 -13.16 -13.06
CA LEU A 118 23.15 -13.24 -11.73
C LEU A 118 22.51 -14.61 -11.45
N ALA A 119 21.91 -15.23 -12.47
CA ALA A 119 21.34 -16.58 -12.41
C ALA A 119 22.41 -17.69 -12.40
N ASN A 120 23.69 -17.33 -12.44
CA ASN A 120 24.82 -18.26 -12.54
C ASN A 120 24.81 -19.10 -13.83
N ASP A 121 24.12 -18.62 -14.87
CA ASP A 121 24.07 -19.21 -16.21
C ASP A 121 25.15 -18.58 -17.10
N THR A 122 26.40 -18.96 -16.81
CA THR A 122 27.58 -18.48 -17.54
C THR A 122 27.55 -18.86 -19.02
N ALA A 123 26.99 -20.02 -19.36
CA ALA A 123 26.93 -20.51 -20.74
C ALA A 123 26.04 -19.60 -21.60
N TYR A 124 24.83 -19.30 -21.12
CA TYR A 124 23.92 -18.39 -21.80
C TYR A 124 24.45 -16.95 -21.80
N ALA A 125 25.03 -16.47 -20.70
CA ALA A 125 25.65 -15.15 -20.63
C ALA A 125 26.72 -14.95 -21.73
N CYS A 126 27.63 -15.91 -21.88
CA CYS A 126 28.71 -15.81 -22.86
C CYS A 126 28.24 -15.96 -24.31
N GLN A 127 27.17 -16.72 -24.56
CA GLN A 127 26.55 -16.75 -25.88
C GLN A 127 26.00 -15.37 -26.28
N GLN A 128 25.36 -14.65 -25.35
CA GLN A 128 24.84 -13.31 -25.61
C GLN A 128 25.95 -12.27 -25.80
N VAL A 129 27.05 -12.39 -25.04
CA VAL A 129 28.24 -11.54 -25.22
C VAL A 129 28.86 -11.73 -26.60
N ASP A 130 29.02 -12.96 -27.09
CA ASP A 130 29.55 -13.20 -28.44
C ASP A 130 28.67 -12.54 -29.52
N ALA A 131 27.34 -12.62 -29.35
CA ALA A 131 26.38 -11.97 -30.25
C ALA A 131 26.45 -10.43 -30.20
N LEU A 132 26.79 -9.86 -29.05
CA LEU A 132 27.04 -8.43 -28.87
C LEU A 132 28.37 -8.00 -29.52
N GLN A 133 29.41 -8.80 -29.42
CA GLN A 133 30.72 -8.53 -30.02
C GLN A 133 30.71 -8.62 -31.55
N ALA A 134 29.83 -9.45 -32.11
CA ALA A 134 29.68 -9.61 -33.56
C ALA A 134 28.96 -8.43 -34.24
N ARG A 135 28.48 -7.43 -33.47
CA ARG A 135 27.81 -6.25 -34.01
C ARG A 135 28.82 -5.27 -34.64
N PRO A 136 28.42 -4.51 -35.67
CA PRO A 136 29.30 -3.55 -36.34
C PRO A 136 29.63 -2.30 -35.48
N GLU A 137 28.95 -2.11 -34.35
CA GLU A 137 29.16 -1.00 -33.43
C GLU A 137 30.36 -1.24 -32.52
N ALA A 138 31.02 -0.16 -32.09
CA ALA A 138 32.11 -0.26 -31.13
C ALA A 138 31.60 -0.85 -29.79
N PRO A 139 32.22 -1.91 -29.26
CA PRO A 139 31.75 -2.55 -28.04
C PRO A 139 31.83 -1.59 -26.86
N SER A 140 30.74 -1.49 -26.09
CA SER A 140 30.71 -0.69 -24.86
C SER A 140 31.72 -1.22 -23.83
N LEU A 141 32.06 -0.38 -22.84
CA LEU A 141 32.90 -0.81 -21.71
C LEU A 141 32.35 -2.04 -20.99
N PHE A 142 31.02 -2.16 -20.90
CA PHE A 142 30.37 -3.35 -20.36
C PHE A 142 30.65 -4.58 -21.21
N VAL A 143 30.46 -4.51 -22.54
CA VAL A 143 30.70 -5.63 -23.46
C VAL A 143 32.18 -6.07 -23.43
N GLN A 144 33.11 -5.11 -23.33
CA GLN A 144 34.54 -5.41 -23.21
C GLN A 144 34.86 -6.18 -21.91
N ARG A 145 34.30 -5.75 -20.77
CA ARG A 145 34.44 -6.49 -19.50
C ARG A 145 33.78 -7.87 -19.55
N ALA A 146 32.58 -7.96 -20.12
CA ALA A 146 31.86 -9.22 -20.26
C ALA A 146 32.60 -10.22 -21.16
N ALA A 147 33.26 -9.74 -22.21
CA ALA A 147 34.10 -10.57 -23.08
C ALA A 147 35.30 -11.16 -22.34
N ILE A 148 36.00 -10.36 -21.54
CA ILE A 148 37.13 -10.83 -20.72
C ILE A 148 36.65 -11.86 -19.69
N TYR A 149 35.52 -11.61 -19.04
CA TYR A 149 34.89 -12.60 -18.15
C TYR A 149 34.64 -13.93 -18.88
N CYS A 150 34.06 -13.89 -20.08
CA CYS A 150 33.79 -15.09 -20.86
C CYS A 150 35.05 -15.81 -21.35
N GLN A 151 36.13 -15.09 -21.65
CA GLN A 151 37.42 -15.70 -21.96
C GLN A 151 37.98 -16.44 -20.75
N ILE A 152 37.91 -15.84 -19.55
CA ILE A 152 38.32 -16.48 -18.29
C ILE A 152 37.50 -17.75 -18.03
N MET A 153 36.17 -17.68 -18.19
CA MET A 153 35.29 -18.84 -17.98
C MET A 153 35.46 -19.94 -19.04
N ARG A 154 36.06 -19.62 -20.19
CA ARG A 154 36.43 -20.55 -21.27
C ARG A 154 37.89 -21.02 -21.18
N GLU A 155 38.60 -20.70 -20.11
CA GLU A 155 40.02 -21.02 -19.91
C GLU A 155 40.95 -20.44 -20.99
N GLN A 156 40.54 -19.33 -21.61
CA GLN A 156 41.31 -18.61 -22.63
C GLN A 156 42.16 -17.52 -21.96
N SER A 157 43.24 -17.94 -21.29
CA SER A 157 44.07 -17.03 -20.49
C SER A 157 44.82 -15.98 -21.30
N ASP A 158 45.41 -16.33 -22.46
CA ASP A 158 46.18 -15.36 -23.24
C ASP A 158 45.32 -14.20 -23.79
N PRO A 159 44.12 -14.46 -24.39
CA PRO A 159 43.21 -13.38 -24.79
C PRO A 159 42.69 -12.55 -23.62
N ALA A 160 42.40 -13.18 -22.48
CA ALA A 160 41.94 -12.48 -21.28
C ALA A 160 43.02 -11.54 -20.73
N SER A 161 44.28 -11.99 -20.67
CA SER A 161 45.41 -11.17 -20.24
C SER A 161 45.64 -9.97 -21.14
N LEU A 162 45.58 -10.16 -22.47
CA LEU A 162 45.70 -9.06 -23.43
C LEU A 162 44.56 -8.03 -23.25
N GLY A 163 43.32 -8.51 -23.04
CA GLY A 163 42.18 -7.64 -22.77
C GLY A 163 42.35 -6.84 -21.47
N LEU A 164 42.86 -7.47 -20.41
CA LEU A 164 43.12 -6.82 -19.13
C LEU A 164 44.24 -5.78 -19.23
N ASP A 165 45.31 -6.05 -19.98
CA ASP A 165 46.39 -5.10 -20.21
C ASP A 165 45.91 -3.85 -20.94
N LEU A 166 45.10 -4.02 -21.98
CA LEU A 166 44.47 -2.90 -22.70
C LEU A 166 43.59 -2.05 -21.76
N MET A 167 42.84 -2.68 -20.84
CA MET A 167 42.02 -1.96 -19.86
C MET A 167 42.87 -1.19 -18.83
N ARG A 168 44.03 -1.73 -18.43
CA ARG A 168 44.97 -1.04 -17.52
C ARG A 168 45.58 0.19 -18.19
N GLU A 169 45.95 0.09 -19.46
CA GLU A 169 46.52 1.21 -20.23
C GLU A 169 45.53 2.36 -20.42
N ARG A 170 44.23 2.06 -20.58
CA ARG A 170 43.18 3.07 -20.70
C ARG A 170 43.00 3.92 -19.44
N ASN A 171 43.45 3.43 -18.28
CA ASN A 171 43.43 4.11 -16.98
C ASN A 171 42.08 4.79 -16.66
N ASP A 172 40.98 4.03 -16.77
CA ASP A 172 39.63 4.52 -16.55
C ASP A 172 39.42 4.91 -15.06
N PRO A 173 38.87 6.10 -14.75
CA PRO A 173 38.65 6.52 -13.37
C PRO A 173 37.55 5.72 -12.66
N ASP A 174 36.68 5.01 -13.39
CA ASP A 174 35.55 4.26 -12.85
C ASP A 174 35.96 3.18 -11.81
N PRO A 175 35.48 3.27 -10.56
CA PRO A 175 35.74 2.27 -9.52
C PRO A 175 35.29 0.85 -9.89
N ALA A 176 34.18 0.68 -10.61
CA ALA A 176 33.66 -0.64 -10.97
C ALA A 176 34.58 -1.37 -11.97
N THR A 177 35.20 -0.61 -12.87
CA THR A 177 36.22 -1.11 -13.82
C THR A 177 37.52 -1.49 -13.12
N LYS A 178 37.97 -0.73 -12.12
CA LYS A 178 39.17 -1.09 -11.32
C LYS A 178 38.96 -2.37 -10.52
N ASP A 179 37.79 -2.50 -9.90
CA ASP A 179 37.39 -3.71 -9.17
C ASP A 179 37.31 -4.92 -10.11
N PHE A 180 36.74 -4.73 -11.30
CA PHE A 180 36.70 -5.77 -12.35
C PHE A 180 38.11 -6.24 -12.73
N ILE A 181 39.04 -5.32 -13.03
CA ILE A 181 40.42 -5.68 -13.42
C ILE A 181 41.10 -6.49 -12.32
N ALA A 182 40.91 -6.13 -11.05
CA ALA A 182 41.51 -6.82 -9.92
C ALA A 182 40.95 -8.24 -9.74
N LEU A 183 39.63 -8.40 -9.87
CA LEU A 183 38.95 -9.69 -9.76
C LEU A 183 39.24 -10.61 -10.95
N ALA A 184 39.26 -10.05 -12.17
CA ALA A 184 39.55 -10.78 -13.39
C ALA A 184 41.02 -11.25 -13.42
N ALA A 185 41.97 -10.42 -12.98
CA ALA A 185 43.38 -10.84 -12.86
C ALA A 185 43.58 -11.98 -11.85
N LEU A 186 42.81 -11.98 -10.76
CA LEU A 186 42.81 -13.08 -9.79
C LEU A 186 42.18 -14.35 -10.39
N ALA A 187 41.04 -14.22 -11.08
CA ALA A 187 40.34 -15.32 -11.73
C ALA A 187 41.15 -15.95 -12.88
N ASN A 188 41.90 -15.13 -13.62
CA ASN A 188 42.78 -15.54 -14.71
C ASN A 188 44.14 -16.09 -14.22
N GLY A 189 44.41 -16.05 -12.91
CA GLY A 189 45.65 -16.57 -12.32
C GLY A 189 46.89 -15.66 -12.47
N GLU A 190 46.74 -14.42 -12.94
CA GLU A 190 47.84 -13.44 -13.07
C GLU A 190 48.37 -12.97 -11.71
N THR A 191 47.54 -13.06 -10.67
CA THR A 191 47.90 -12.67 -9.32
C THR A 191 47.29 -13.61 -8.29
N LYS A 192 47.99 -13.78 -7.16
CA LYS A 192 47.47 -14.47 -5.97
C LYS A 192 46.91 -13.50 -4.93
N ARG A 193 46.94 -12.20 -5.20
CA ARG A 193 46.51 -11.16 -4.27
C ARG A 193 45.00 -11.00 -4.33
N VAL A 194 44.31 -11.45 -3.27
CA VAL A 194 42.87 -11.27 -3.12
C VAL A 194 42.55 -9.81 -2.77
N PRO A 195 41.65 -9.13 -3.52
CA PRO A 195 41.16 -7.80 -3.18
C PRO A 195 40.48 -7.78 -1.80
N LYS A 196 40.77 -6.78 -0.96
CA LYS A 196 40.23 -6.70 0.41
C LYS A 196 38.75 -6.29 0.46
N SER A 197 38.27 -5.55 -0.54
CA SER A 197 36.89 -5.07 -0.68
C SER A 197 36.62 -4.68 -2.12
N VAL A 198 35.39 -4.89 -2.58
CA VAL A 198 34.87 -4.44 -3.89
C VAL A 198 33.86 -3.33 -3.58
N ALA A 199 34.06 -2.13 -4.12
CA ALA A 199 33.33 -0.93 -3.73
C ALA A 199 31.94 -0.85 -4.36
N VAL A 200 31.72 -1.48 -5.52
CA VAL A 200 30.45 -1.45 -6.25
C VAL A 200 30.06 -2.85 -6.77
N PRO A 201 28.94 -3.43 -6.33
CA PRO A 201 28.46 -4.73 -6.84
C PRO A 201 27.76 -4.57 -8.20
N ASP A 202 28.55 -4.57 -9.28
CA ASP A 202 28.12 -4.80 -10.66
C ASP A 202 27.93 -6.32 -10.90
N PRO A 203 26.91 -6.79 -11.66
CA PRO A 203 26.72 -8.19 -12.01
C PRO A 203 27.97 -8.96 -12.44
N LEU A 204 28.88 -8.33 -13.21
CA LEU A 204 30.15 -8.95 -13.62
C LEU A 204 31.14 -9.15 -12.46
N ASN A 205 31.23 -8.17 -11.56
CA ASN A 205 32.07 -8.26 -10.38
C ASN A 205 31.53 -9.32 -9.41
N VAL A 206 30.21 -9.40 -9.26
CA VAL A 206 29.54 -10.45 -8.46
C VAL A 206 29.81 -11.83 -9.03
N ALA A 207 29.72 -12.00 -10.36
CA ALA A 207 30.02 -13.28 -11.03
C ALA A 207 31.49 -13.68 -10.82
N LEU A 208 32.45 -12.76 -11.02
CA LEU A 208 33.87 -13.03 -10.78
C LEU A 208 34.16 -13.35 -9.32
N MET A 209 33.55 -12.64 -8.37
CA MET A 209 33.69 -12.92 -6.93
C MET A 209 33.27 -14.36 -6.60
N LYS A 210 32.17 -14.85 -7.19
CA LYS A 210 31.77 -16.26 -7.05
C LYS A 210 32.82 -17.20 -7.64
N THR A 211 33.36 -16.89 -8.82
CA THR A 211 34.40 -17.69 -9.48
C THR A 211 35.68 -17.82 -8.64
N VAL A 212 36.11 -16.74 -7.97
CA VAL A 212 37.32 -16.74 -7.13
C VAL A 212 37.07 -17.16 -5.68
N GLY A 213 35.86 -17.63 -5.35
CA GLY A 213 35.50 -18.07 -4.00
C GLY A 213 35.39 -16.94 -2.97
N MET A 214 35.24 -15.69 -3.41
CA MET A 214 34.96 -14.55 -2.53
C MET A 214 33.46 -14.49 -2.18
N PRO A 215 33.09 -14.03 -0.98
CA PRO A 215 31.70 -13.83 -0.61
C PRO A 215 31.08 -12.75 -1.50
N ALA A 216 30.29 -13.16 -2.48
CA ALA A 216 29.58 -12.28 -3.40
C ALA A 216 28.22 -11.88 -2.79
N PRO A 217 27.80 -10.61 -2.86
CA PRO A 217 26.43 -10.24 -2.53
C PRO A 217 25.46 -11.05 -3.40
N ASN A 218 24.55 -11.79 -2.78
CA ASN A 218 23.38 -12.28 -3.50
C ASN A 218 22.70 -11.05 -4.08
N ALA A 219 22.37 -11.05 -5.37
CA ALA A 219 21.69 -9.93 -6.00
C ALA A 219 20.23 -9.84 -5.55
N ILE A 220 20.04 -9.44 -4.29
CA ILE A 220 19.09 -8.44 -3.78
C ILE A 220 19.88 -7.80 -2.63
N GLY A 221 20.12 -6.49 -2.72
CA GLY A 221 21.13 -5.77 -1.93
C GLY A 221 21.30 -6.24 -0.47
N ALA A 222 22.53 -6.59 -0.12
CA ALA A 222 23.03 -6.35 1.23
C ALA A 222 23.52 -4.89 1.30
N ALA A 223 22.57 -3.97 1.15
CA ALA A 223 22.71 -2.68 1.80
C ALA A 223 22.61 -2.92 3.33
N PRO A 224 23.26 -2.07 4.16
CA PRO A 224 23.12 -2.14 5.61
C PRO A 224 21.64 -2.23 5.97
N ILE A 225 21.25 -3.15 6.88
CA ILE A 225 19.88 -3.48 7.31
C ILE A 225 18.90 -2.39 6.85
N VAL A 226 18.43 -2.53 5.60
CA VAL A 226 17.49 -1.59 5.02
C VAL A 226 16.21 -1.82 5.80
N PRO A 227 15.51 -0.77 6.27
CA PRO A 227 14.18 -0.93 6.84
C PRO A 227 13.41 -1.79 5.85
N VAL A 228 12.95 -2.94 6.30
CA VAL A 228 12.26 -3.91 5.46
C VAL A 228 11.15 -3.13 4.77
N GLY A 229 11.29 -2.86 3.46
CA GLY A 229 10.30 -2.11 2.71
C GLY A 229 8.95 -2.78 2.85
N ALA A 230 7.85 -2.08 2.56
CA ALA A 230 6.50 -2.59 2.81
C ALA A 230 6.33 -4.06 2.30
N GLY A 231 6.86 -4.39 1.12
CA GLY A 231 6.84 -5.76 0.59
C GLY A 231 7.65 -6.81 1.38
N GLY A 232 8.76 -6.44 2.02
CA GLY A 232 9.54 -7.39 2.83
C GLY A 232 8.84 -7.74 4.15
N SER A 233 7.94 -6.89 4.65
CA SER A 233 7.13 -7.22 5.84
C SER A 233 6.24 -8.44 5.61
N VAL A 234 5.72 -8.60 4.38
CA VAL A 234 4.97 -9.80 3.96
C VAL A 234 5.86 -11.04 3.98
N MET A 235 7.09 -10.94 3.49
CA MET A 235 8.04 -12.06 3.49
C MET A 235 8.34 -12.53 4.91
N ILE A 236 8.62 -11.59 5.83
CA ILE A 236 8.88 -11.91 7.23
C ILE A 236 7.65 -12.51 7.90
N ALA A 237 6.45 -11.97 7.68
CA ALA A 237 5.22 -12.49 8.26
C ALA A 237 4.97 -13.97 7.90
N ARG A 238 5.26 -14.33 6.64
CA ARG A 238 5.03 -15.66 6.08
C ARG A 238 6.21 -16.64 6.28
N ASP A 239 7.36 -16.17 6.73
CA ASP A 239 8.54 -17.00 7.00
C ASP A 239 8.39 -17.79 8.32
N VAL A 240 7.96 -19.04 8.20
CA VAL A 240 7.74 -19.95 9.34
C VAL A 240 9.00 -20.29 10.12
N THR A 241 10.19 -20.00 9.57
CA THR A 241 11.46 -20.24 10.27
C THR A 241 11.78 -19.17 11.30
N ARG A 242 11.11 -18.00 11.24
CA ARG A 242 11.30 -16.89 12.15
C ARG A 242 10.47 -17.00 13.43
N PRO A 243 10.92 -16.38 14.55
CA PRO A 243 10.14 -16.30 15.78
C PRO A 243 8.75 -15.66 15.54
N LEU A 244 7.72 -16.24 16.14
CA LEU A 244 6.34 -15.79 15.94
C LEU A 244 6.11 -14.30 16.27
N PRO A 245 6.64 -13.71 17.37
CA PRO A 245 6.45 -12.28 17.65
C PRO A 245 6.99 -11.37 16.54
N GLU A 246 8.11 -11.76 15.91
CA GLU A 246 8.69 -11.03 14.78
C GLU A 246 7.79 -11.10 13.54
N ARG A 247 7.25 -12.29 13.25
CA ARG A 247 6.31 -12.51 12.16
C ARG A 247 5.02 -11.70 12.34
N VAL A 248 4.48 -11.65 13.56
CA VAL A 248 3.29 -10.87 13.88
C VAL A 248 3.55 -9.37 13.75
N ALA A 249 4.69 -8.86 14.25
CA ALA A 249 5.06 -7.46 14.08
C ALA A 249 5.17 -7.07 12.59
N ALA A 250 5.75 -7.94 11.77
CA ALA A 250 5.83 -7.74 10.34
C ALA A 250 4.45 -7.81 9.67
N ALA A 251 3.57 -8.71 10.12
CA ALA A 251 2.19 -8.81 9.63
C ALA A 251 1.36 -7.58 9.97
N GLU A 252 1.51 -6.99 11.16
CA GLU A 252 0.86 -5.73 11.52
C GLU A 252 1.28 -4.60 10.57
N GLN A 253 2.57 -4.53 10.23
CA GLN A 253 3.08 -3.54 9.26
C GLN A 253 2.56 -3.81 7.84
N ALA A 254 2.52 -5.07 7.42
CA ALA A 254 1.96 -5.47 6.13
C ALA A 254 0.46 -5.12 6.03
N TYR A 255 -0.29 -5.40 7.10
CA TYR A 255 -1.71 -5.11 7.20
C TYR A 255 -2.00 -3.62 7.13
N LYS A 256 -1.18 -2.80 7.82
CA LYS A 256 -1.27 -1.33 7.79
C LYS A 256 -1.22 -0.75 6.37
N PHE A 257 -0.50 -1.39 5.45
CA PHE A 257 -0.41 -0.96 4.05
C PHE A 257 -1.36 -1.71 3.11
N GLY A 258 -2.20 -2.60 3.64
CA GLY A 258 -3.15 -3.41 2.87
C GLY A 258 -2.51 -4.56 2.10
N LEU A 259 -1.30 -5.00 2.47
CA LEU A 259 -0.55 -6.04 1.78
C LEU A 259 -0.99 -7.47 2.14
N ILE A 260 -1.61 -7.64 3.31
CA ILE A 260 -2.22 -8.90 3.74
C ILE A 260 -3.68 -8.65 4.18
N PRO A 261 -4.57 -9.64 4.05
CA PRO A 261 -5.94 -9.52 4.54
C PRO A 261 -6.00 -9.57 6.08
N ASP A 262 -7.10 -9.05 6.62
CA ASP A 262 -7.45 -9.09 8.05
C ASP A 262 -7.42 -10.51 8.62
N ARG A 263 -7.91 -11.49 7.86
CA ARG A 263 -7.84 -12.91 8.22
C ARG A 263 -6.41 -13.36 8.50
N GLU A 264 -5.45 -13.01 7.65
CA GLU A 264 -4.07 -13.49 7.76
C GLU A 264 -3.42 -12.94 9.05
N LEU A 265 -3.66 -11.66 9.36
CA LEU A 265 -3.23 -11.07 10.64
C LEU A 265 -3.95 -11.75 11.83
N GLY A 266 -5.26 -11.98 11.72
CA GLY A 266 -6.04 -12.68 12.75
C GLY A 266 -5.51 -14.09 13.04
N ASP A 267 -5.21 -14.86 12.00
CA ASP A 267 -4.65 -16.22 12.10
C ASP A 267 -3.27 -16.21 12.80
N LEU A 268 -2.44 -15.19 12.54
CA LEU A 268 -1.15 -15.00 13.23
C LEU A 268 -1.33 -14.60 14.70
N TYR A 269 -2.27 -13.70 15.01
CA TYR A 269 -2.61 -13.38 16.38
C TYR A 269 -3.12 -14.60 17.14
N MET A 270 -3.89 -15.49 16.52
CA MET A 270 -4.40 -16.70 17.17
C MET A 270 -3.31 -17.73 17.49
N GLN A 271 -2.16 -17.69 16.80
CA GLN A 271 -1.00 -18.54 17.09
C GLN A 271 -0.18 -18.05 18.30
N MET A 272 -0.30 -16.76 18.66
CA MET A 272 0.44 -16.20 19.79
C MET A 272 0.00 -16.86 21.12
N PRO A 273 0.92 -17.02 22.09
CA PRO A 273 0.56 -17.52 23.40
C PRO A 273 -0.60 -16.72 24.01
N SER A 274 -1.62 -17.43 24.49
CA SER A 274 -2.72 -16.78 25.20
C SER A 274 -2.20 -16.16 26.49
N GLY A 275 -2.58 -14.91 26.74
CA GLY A 275 -2.30 -14.23 28.00
C GLY A 275 -3.56 -13.86 28.76
N ILE A 276 -3.35 -13.30 29.95
CA ILE A 276 -4.39 -12.85 30.88
C ILE A 276 -4.52 -11.32 30.91
N ALA A 277 -4.13 -10.62 29.84
CA ALA A 277 -4.24 -9.16 29.81
C ALA A 277 -5.67 -8.72 30.11
N ASP A 278 -5.84 -8.04 31.25
CA ASP A 278 -7.10 -7.43 31.63
C ASP A 278 -7.31 -6.18 30.77
N PRO A 279 -8.40 -6.09 29.98
CA PRO A 279 -8.72 -4.90 29.19
C PRO A 279 -8.72 -3.61 30.00
N ALA A 280 -9.07 -3.67 31.30
CA ALA A 280 -9.12 -2.50 32.17
C ALA A 280 -7.73 -1.92 32.47
N THR A 281 -6.69 -2.76 32.54
CA THR A 281 -5.32 -2.33 32.81
C THR A 281 -4.48 -2.19 31.54
N ALA A 282 -4.93 -2.78 30.44
CA ALA A 282 -4.22 -2.79 29.16
C ALA A 282 -3.75 -1.39 28.74
N ILE A 283 -4.58 -0.35 28.86
CA ILE A 283 -4.24 1.03 28.45
C ILE A 283 -2.92 1.51 29.10
N GLY A 284 -2.67 1.18 30.37
CA GLY A 284 -1.46 1.57 31.09
C GLY A 284 -0.24 0.67 30.86
N MET A 285 -0.41 -0.47 30.19
CA MET A 285 0.68 -1.39 29.86
C MET A 285 1.45 -0.92 28.62
N SER A 286 2.69 -1.37 28.47
CA SER A 286 3.50 -1.18 27.26
C SER A 286 2.79 -1.78 26.03
N ASP A 287 2.79 -1.05 24.91
CA ASP A 287 2.16 -1.52 23.65
C ASP A 287 3.06 -2.53 22.92
N THR A 288 3.00 -3.79 23.35
CA THR A 288 3.73 -4.90 22.73
C THR A 288 2.87 -5.69 21.76
N VAL A 289 3.52 -6.45 20.87
CA VAL A 289 2.87 -7.35 19.92
C VAL A 289 2.01 -8.39 20.65
N GLU A 290 2.52 -8.92 21.75
CA GLU A 290 1.81 -9.88 22.60
C GLU A 290 0.53 -9.30 23.16
N LEU A 291 0.56 -8.06 23.67
CA LEU A 291 -0.63 -7.40 24.21
C LEU A 291 -1.69 -7.19 23.13
N ARG A 292 -1.30 -6.77 21.93
CA ARG A 292 -2.21 -6.59 20.79
C ARG A 292 -2.85 -7.90 20.36
N ALA A 293 -2.05 -8.96 20.26
CA ALA A 293 -2.53 -10.30 19.96
C ALA A 293 -3.51 -10.80 21.03
N GLN A 294 -3.20 -10.59 22.32
CA GLN A 294 -4.08 -10.99 23.42
C GLN A 294 -5.42 -10.25 23.40
N LEU A 295 -5.43 -8.95 23.13
CA LEU A 295 -6.67 -8.18 22.97
C LEU A 295 -7.48 -8.69 21.77
N TYR A 296 -6.84 -8.97 20.63
CA TYR A 296 -7.54 -9.56 19.49
C TYR A 296 -8.14 -10.93 19.83
N GLN A 297 -7.36 -11.83 20.45
CA GLN A 297 -7.82 -13.14 20.90
C GLN A 297 -9.01 -13.04 21.85
N ALA A 298 -8.97 -12.12 22.82
CA ALA A 298 -10.04 -11.91 23.78
C ALA A 298 -11.32 -11.37 23.12
N ALA A 299 -11.20 -10.51 22.10
CA ALA A 299 -12.35 -10.05 21.33
C ALA A 299 -12.91 -11.17 20.42
N TYR A 300 -12.05 -12.02 19.86
CA TYR A 300 -12.41 -13.09 18.93
C TYR A 300 -13.08 -14.29 19.63
N ARG A 301 -12.50 -14.79 20.73
CA ARG A 301 -13.00 -15.98 21.48
C ARG A 301 -14.39 -15.78 22.10
N GLY A 302 -14.86 -14.53 22.14
CA GLY A 302 -16.20 -14.21 22.62
C GLY A 302 -16.29 -14.14 24.15
N GLY A 303 -17.51 -13.88 24.61
CA GLY A 303 -17.83 -13.60 26.01
C GLY A 303 -19.11 -12.76 26.09
N ALA A 304 -19.44 -12.27 27.28
CA ALA A 304 -20.55 -11.33 27.42
C ALA A 304 -20.32 -10.08 26.54
N PRO A 305 -21.35 -9.49 25.91
CA PRO A 305 -21.21 -8.31 25.05
C PRO A 305 -20.40 -7.17 25.69
N ALA A 306 -20.57 -6.94 27.00
CA ALA A 306 -19.82 -5.93 27.75
C ALA A 306 -18.31 -6.23 27.84
N GLN A 307 -17.91 -7.49 27.96
CA GLN A 307 -16.50 -7.87 28.00
C GLN A 307 -15.86 -7.66 26.62
N LYS A 308 -16.54 -8.10 25.54
CA LYS A 308 -16.09 -7.87 24.17
C LYS A 308 -15.93 -6.37 23.87
N ALA A 309 -16.91 -5.55 24.28
CA ALA A 309 -16.83 -4.09 24.17
C ALA A 309 -15.61 -3.51 24.89
N ARG A 310 -15.28 -3.96 26.12
CA ARG A 310 -14.13 -3.45 26.88
C ARG A 310 -12.80 -3.76 26.19
N VAL A 311 -12.67 -4.97 25.64
CA VAL A 311 -11.47 -5.38 24.90
C VAL A 311 -11.28 -4.52 23.66
N ILE A 312 -12.35 -4.30 22.89
CA ILE A 312 -12.32 -3.51 21.66
C ILE A 312 -12.00 -2.05 21.98
N ASP A 313 -12.65 -1.46 22.99
CA ASP A 313 -12.38 -0.10 23.45
C ASP A 313 -10.90 0.09 23.85
N ALA A 314 -10.35 -0.85 24.63
CA ALA A 314 -8.94 -0.81 25.04
C ALA A 314 -7.99 -0.91 23.83
N ALA A 315 -8.26 -1.80 22.89
CA ALA A 315 -7.46 -1.97 21.68
C ALA A 315 -7.48 -0.70 20.80
N LEU A 316 -8.66 -0.10 20.59
CA LEU A 316 -8.81 1.10 19.77
C LEU A 316 -8.23 2.35 20.42
N LYS A 317 -8.32 2.49 21.75
CA LYS A 317 -7.66 3.58 22.48
C LYS A 317 -6.14 3.50 22.35
N LYS A 318 -5.55 2.30 22.46
CA LYS A 318 -4.12 2.11 22.18
C LYS A 318 -3.76 2.38 20.72
N ALA A 319 -4.57 1.90 19.79
CA ALA A 319 -4.40 2.18 18.37
C ALA A 319 -4.36 3.69 18.09
N ARG A 320 -5.23 4.46 18.75
CA ARG A 320 -5.26 5.92 18.66
C ARG A 320 -3.97 6.56 19.20
N GLN A 321 -3.47 6.09 20.34
CA GLN A 321 -2.21 6.59 20.92
C GLN A 321 -1.00 6.39 19.99
N ARG A 322 -0.96 5.28 19.23
CA ARG A 322 0.11 5.01 18.25
C ARG A 322 -0.15 5.54 16.83
N GLY A 323 -1.30 6.17 16.57
CA GLY A 323 -1.68 6.66 15.25
C GLY A 323 -2.08 5.58 14.23
N ASP A 324 -2.61 4.45 14.68
CA ASP A 324 -3.04 3.31 13.85
C ASP A 324 -4.55 3.01 13.98
N TYR A 325 -5.33 4.02 14.37
CA TYR A 325 -6.76 3.85 14.67
C TYR A 325 -7.54 3.24 13.51
N LEU A 326 -7.34 3.72 12.27
CA LEU A 326 -8.11 3.25 11.11
C LEU A 326 -7.91 1.75 10.85
N ASN A 327 -6.67 1.27 10.82
CA ASN A 327 -6.42 -0.15 10.52
C ASN A 327 -6.98 -1.04 11.62
N GLN A 328 -6.84 -0.64 12.89
CA GLN A 328 -7.45 -1.38 13.99
C GLN A 328 -8.98 -1.31 13.98
N ALA A 329 -9.56 -0.18 13.58
CA ALA A 329 -11.01 -0.07 13.40
C ALA A 329 -11.53 -1.04 12.32
N LEU A 330 -10.80 -1.21 11.21
CA LEU A 330 -11.15 -2.21 10.20
C LEU A 330 -10.99 -3.65 10.71
N LEU A 331 -9.94 -3.93 11.48
CA LEU A 331 -9.68 -5.25 12.04
C LEU A 331 -10.73 -5.66 13.09
N PHE A 332 -11.11 -4.75 13.98
CA PHE A 332 -12.09 -5.00 15.05
C PHE A 332 -13.54 -4.74 14.63
N GLY A 333 -13.77 -4.04 13.52
CA GLY A 333 -15.08 -3.70 12.99
C GLY A 333 -16.04 -4.90 12.85
N PRO A 334 -15.61 -6.00 12.20
CA PRO A 334 -16.42 -7.22 12.11
C PRO A 334 -16.76 -7.80 13.49
N LEU A 335 -15.82 -7.78 14.44
CA LEU A 335 -16.06 -8.27 15.80
C LEU A 335 -17.05 -7.39 16.56
N ALA A 336 -16.94 -6.06 16.44
CA ALA A 336 -17.85 -5.12 17.09
C ALA A 336 -19.26 -5.13 16.47
N ARG A 337 -19.38 -5.50 15.19
CA ARG A 337 -20.67 -5.63 14.51
C ARG A 337 -21.59 -6.64 15.21
N ASP A 338 -21.07 -7.64 15.90
CA ASP A 338 -21.90 -8.62 16.60
C ASP A 338 -22.40 -8.14 17.97
N ILE A 339 -21.91 -6.99 18.47
CA ILE A 339 -22.34 -6.43 19.74
C ILE A 339 -23.70 -5.76 19.53
N ALA A 340 -24.72 -6.28 20.20
CA ALA A 340 -26.04 -5.69 20.23
C ALA A 340 -25.99 -4.37 21.04
N PRO A 341 -26.50 -3.25 20.50
CA PRO A 341 -26.63 -2.01 21.26
C PRO A 341 -27.52 -2.20 22.48
N ALA A 342 -27.04 -1.83 23.66
CA ALA A 342 -27.76 -2.00 24.92
C ALA A 342 -27.44 -0.85 25.89
N ARG A 343 -28.38 -0.47 26.75
CA ARG A 343 -28.29 0.74 27.59
C ARG A 343 -27.11 0.67 28.57
N GLU A 344 -26.80 -0.51 29.08
CA GLU A 344 -25.64 -0.78 29.95
C GLU A 344 -24.29 -0.56 29.26
N LEU A 345 -24.28 -0.49 27.92
CA LEU A 345 -23.11 -0.18 27.10
C LEU A 345 -23.00 1.30 26.74
N GLY A 346 -23.73 2.19 27.44
CA GLY A 346 -23.65 3.64 27.25
C GLY A 346 -22.22 4.21 27.30
N TRP A 347 -21.35 3.65 28.13
CA TRP A 347 -19.94 4.03 28.24
C TRP A 347 -19.11 3.71 26.98
N PHE A 348 -19.53 2.73 26.18
CA PHE A 348 -18.88 2.32 24.93
C PHE A 348 -19.51 2.98 23.70
N ALA A 349 -20.71 3.54 23.85
CA ALA A 349 -21.51 4.01 22.73
C ALA A 349 -20.83 5.04 21.82
N PRO A 350 -20.06 6.04 22.31
CA PRO A 350 -19.31 6.95 21.44
C PRO A 350 -18.26 6.24 20.56
N GLU A 351 -17.49 5.32 21.15
CA GLU A 351 -16.47 4.55 20.41
C GLU A 351 -17.13 3.56 19.44
N ALA A 352 -18.23 2.93 19.84
CA ALA A 352 -19.03 2.07 18.97
C ALA A 352 -19.58 2.84 17.77
N ALA A 353 -20.13 4.05 17.98
CA ALA A 353 -20.64 4.89 16.91
C ALA A 353 -19.52 5.24 15.91
N ARG A 354 -18.36 5.70 16.40
CA ARG A 354 -17.18 6.00 15.57
C ARG A 354 -16.75 4.79 14.74
N LEU A 355 -16.61 3.64 15.38
CA LEU A 355 -16.21 2.39 14.74
C LEU A 355 -17.21 1.95 13.66
N MET A 356 -18.52 2.03 13.95
CA MET A 356 -19.56 1.71 12.97
C MET A 356 -19.51 2.68 11.78
N PHE A 357 -19.34 3.99 12.01
CA PHE A 357 -19.23 4.96 10.92
C PHE A 357 -18.01 4.72 10.03
N VAL A 358 -16.82 4.56 10.63
CA VAL A 358 -15.58 4.29 9.87
C VAL A 358 -15.69 3.02 9.04
N THR A 359 -16.31 1.98 9.60
CA THR A 359 -16.48 0.67 8.93
C THR A 359 -17.69 0.62 7.98
N GLY A 360 -18.36 1.76 7.73
CA GLY A 360 -19.44 1.89 6.74
C GLY A 360 -20.84 1.44 7.22
N GLN A 361 -21.04 1.25 8.52
CA GLN A 361 -22.29 0.84 9.14
C GLN A 361 -23.07 2.04 9.70
N ALA A 362 -23.46 2.96 8.80
CA ALA A 362 -24.08 4.24 9.16
C ALA A 362 -25.29 4.09 10.09
N ASP A 363 -26.26 3.25 9.75
CA ASP A 363 -27.48 3.07 10.54
C ASP A 363 -27.21 2.55 11.95
N LYS A 364 -26.32 1.55 12.06
CA LYS A 364 -25.94 0.98 13.36
C LYS A 364 -25.15 1.98 14.20
N GLY A 365 -24.27 2.77 13.59
CA GLY A 365 -23.57 3.86 14.27
C GLY A 365 -24.55 4.94 14.77
N GLY A 366 -25.56 5.27 13.96
CA GLY A 366 -26.64 6.18 14.33
C GLY A 366 -27.44 5.68 15.53
N TYR A 367 -27.71 4.37 15.62
CA TYR A 367 -28.38 3.78 16.78
C TYR A 367 -27.52 3.90 18.05
N TRP A 368 -26.22 3.60 17.97
CA TRP A 368 -25.29 3.79 19.09
C TRP A 368 -25.26 5.25 19.56
N LEU A 369 -25.15 6.20 18.63
CA LEU A 369 -25.03 7.63 18.93
C LEU A 369 -26.34 8.23 19.48
N ASN A 370 -27.47 7.95 18.83
CA ASN A 370 -28.73 8.63 19.13
C ASN A 370 -29.55 7.95 20.22
N THR A 371 -29.39 6.64 20.41
CA THR A 371 -30.21 5.86 21.36
C THR A 371 -29.41 5.42 22.58
N VAL A 372 -28.19 4.90 22.39
CA VAL A 372 -27.41 4.36 23.51
C VAL A 372 -26.59 5.45 24.21
N ALA A 373 -26.00 6.38 23.46
CA ALA A 373 -25.30 7.55 23.99
C ALA A 373 -26.24 8.72 24.35
N ALA A 374 -27.51 8.45 24.63
CA ALA A 374 -28.52 9.48 24.91
C ALA A 374 -28.21 10.34 26.15
N ASN A 375 -27.39 9.84 27.09
CA ASN A 375 -26.94 10.61 28.24
C ASN A 375 -25.71 11.47 27.86
N PRO A 376 -25.78 12.81 27.97
CA PRO A 376 -24.65 13.69 27.65
C PRO A 376 -23.35 13.36 28.41
N GLY A 377 -23.44 12.77 29.61
CA GLY A 377 -22.27 12.46 30.44
C GLY A 377 -21.37 11.33 29.92
N VAL A 378 -21.73 10.65 28.82
CA VAL A 378 -20.87 9.63 28.19
C VAL A 378 -19.82 10.23 27.26
N PHE A 379 -20.02 11.48 26.82
CA PHE A 379 -19.06 12.20 26.00
C PHE A 379 -18.05 12.90 26.91
N THR A 380 -16.78 12.75 26.59
CA THR A 380 -15.64 13.15 27.42
C THR A 380 -15.02 14.47 26.96
N GLY A 381 -15.16 14.82 25.67
CA GLY A 381 -14.61 16.03 25.07
C GLY A 381 -15.66 17.05 24.63
N PRO A 382 -15.32 18.36 24.59
CA PRO A 382 -16.18 19.37 23.99
C PRO A 382 -16.39 19.07 22.51
N GLY A 383 -17.64 19.10 22.04
CA GLY A 383 -17.99 18.84 20.64
C GLY A 383 -17.85 17.39 20.19
N GLU A 384 -17.59 16.42 21.08
CA GLU A 384 -17.42 15.02 20.70
C GLU A 384 -18.69 14.43 20.07
N LYS A 385 -19.86 14.74 20.65
CA LYS A 385 -21.15 14.30 20.09
C LYS A 385 -21.37 14.89 18.70
N GLU A 386 -21.21 16.20 18.55
CA GLU A 386 -21.40 16.89 17.28
C GLU A 386 -20.38 16.42 16.22
N GLY A 387 -19.18 16.02 16.66
CA GLY A 387 -18.15 15.44 15.80
C GLY A 387 -18.55 14.06 15.29
N LEU A 388 -19.13 13.22 16.15
CA LEU A 388 -19.71 11.93 15.76
C LEU A 388 -20.95 12.10 14.88
N ASP A 389 -21.78 13.11 15.13
CA ASP A 389 -22.90 13.45 14.25
C ASP A 389 -22.39 13.84 12.85
N LEU A 390 -21.34 14.67 12.78
CA LEU A 390 -20.68 15.05 11.53
C LEU A 390 -20.05 13.85 10.81
N LEU A 391 -19.33 12.97 11.53
CA LEU A 391 -18.81 11.72 10.98
C LEU A 391 -19.94 10.82 10.46
N GLY A 392 -21.06 10.77 11.19
CA GLY A 392 -22.29 10.09 10.79
C GLY A 392 -22.83 10.62 9.47
N ARG A 393 -22.87 11.95 9.28
CA ARG A 393 -23.27 12.57 8.00
C ARG A 393 -22.38 12.14 6.85
N VAL A 394 -21.06 12.18 7.06
CA VAL A 394 -20.07 11.73 6.07
C VAL A 394 -20.30 10.24 5.74
N ALA A 395 -20.56 9.42 6.75
CA ALA A 395 -20.88 8.00 6.61
C ALA A 395 -22.23 7.72 5.92
N GLY A 396 -23.10 8.73 5.75
CA GLY A 396 -24.37 8.61 5.02
C GLY A 396 -25.62 8.70 5.89
N LEU A 397 -25.50 8.99 7.18
CA LEU A 397 -26.67 9.26 8.01
C LEU A 397 -27.38 10.56 7.56
N PRO A 398 -28.71 10.55 7.50
CA PRO A 398 -29.48 11.75 7.22
C PRO A 398 -29.48 12.70 8.42
N GLY A 399 -29.80 13.98 8.16
CA GLY A 399 -30.16 14.92 9.21
C GLY A 399 -30.39 16.34 8.69
N GLY A 400 -30.78 17.25 9.58
CA GLY A 400 -31.00 18.67 9.26
C GLY A 400 -29.86 19.60 9.73
N GLY A 401 -29.85 20.83 9.20
CA GLY A 401 -28.90 21.87 9.58
C GLY A 401 -27.47 21.66 9.09
N ASP A 402 -26.57 22.56 9.49
CA ASP A 402 -25.14 22.53 9.14
C ASP A 402 -24.35 21.82 10.26
N PRO A 403 -23.90 20.56 10.03
CA PRO A 403 -23.19 19.78 11.04
C PRO A 403 -21.79 20.33 11.35
N VAL A 404 -21.15 21.04 10.41
CA VAL A 404 -19.82 21.62 10.61
C VAL A 404 -19.92 22.83 11.53
N VAL A 405 -20.95 23.68 11.35
CA VAL A 405 -21.21 24.80 12.28
C VAL A 405 -21.55 24.29 13.68
N ALA A 406 -22.38 23.24 13.79
CA ALA A 406 -22.73 22.66 15.08
C ALA A 406 -21.48 22.14 15.82
N TRP A 407 -20.66 21.36 15.13
CA TRP A 407 -19.40 20.84 15.65
C TRP A 407 -18.39 21.95 16.00
N ALA A 408 -18.21 22.95 15.13
CA ALA A 408 -17.26 24.04 15.37
C ALA A 408 -17.65 24.88 16.60
N LYS A 409 -18.95 25.15 16.78
CA LYS A 409 -19.47 25.85 17.98
C LYS A 409 -19.27 25.03 19.25
N ALA A 410 -19.53 23.73 19.19
CA ALA A 410 -19.44 22.84 20.36
C ALA A 410 -18.00 22.50 20.76
N SER A 411 -17.07 22.43 19.80
CA SER A 411 -15.66 22.07 20.04
C SER A 411 -14.85 23.22 20.65
N GLY A 412 -15.29 24.47 20.43
CA GLY A 412 -14.56 25.66 20.86
C GLY A 412 -13.28 25.91 20.04
N THR A 413 -12.79 27.16 20.04
CA THR A 413 -11.64 27.67 19.23
C THR A 413 -11.81 27.60 17.71
N THR A 414 -11.13 28.49 17.00
CA THR A 414 -11.06 28.46 15.52
C THR A 414 -10.33 27.19 15.09
N ASN A 415 -11.09 26.15 14.71
CA ASN A 415 -10.51 24.89 14.31
C ASN A 415 -10.03 24.95 12.85
N PRO A 416 -8.75 24.68 12.54
CA PRO A 416 -8.22 24.74 11.18
C PRO A 416 -8.84 23.67 10.25
N ARG A 417 -9.62 22.72 10.77
CA ARG A 417 -10.24 21.63 10.01
C ARG A 417 -11.65 21.96 9.49
N ILE A 418 -12.17 23.17 9.73
CA ILE A 418 -13.50 23.57 9.22
C ILE A 418 -13.58 23.43 7.70
N ASP A 419 -12.60 23.99 6.98
CA ASP A 419 -12.57 23.95 5.51
C ASP A 419 -12.41 22.50 4.99
N LEU A 420 -11.63 21.69 5.70
CA LEU A 420 -11.48 20.26 5.42
C LEU A 420 -12.85 19.54 5.48
N PHE A 421 -13.63 19.75 6.54
CA PHE A 421 -14.92 19.08 6.69
C PHE A 421 -15.98 19.55 5.69
N TYR A 422 -15.98 20.84 5.34
CA TYR A 422 -16.82 21.31 4.23
C TYR A 422 -16.39 20.70 2.89
N ALA A 423 -15.09 20.60 2.62
CA ALA A 423 -14.58 19.95 1.42
C ALA A 423 -14.98 18.47 1.35
N LEU A 424 -14.94 17.74 2.47
CA LEU A 424 -15.41 16.37 2.54
C LEU A 424 -16.90 16.27 2.17
N LEU A 425 -17.76 17.09 2.80
CA LEU A 425 -19.21 17.09 2.54
C LEU A 425 -19.53 17.47 1.08
N ALA A 426 -18.87 18.51 0.55
CA ALA A 426 -19.02 18.93 -0.84
C ALA A 426 -18.56 17.86 -1.83
N GLY A 427 -17.48 17.15 -1.49
CA GLY A 427 -16.91 16.04 -2.27
C GLY A 427 -17.84 14.84 -2.39
N ILE A 428 -18.61 14.54 -1.33
CA ILE A 428 -19.61 13.45 -1.32
C ILE A 428 -21.03 13.93 -1.71
N ASN A 429 -21.13 15.12 -2.32
CA ASN A 429 -22.38 15.74 -2.76
C ASN A 429 -23.44 15.93 -1.65
N GLN A 430 -23.01 16.18 -0.42
CA GLN A 430 -23.93 16.65 0.62
C GLN A 430 -24.11 18.17 0.55
N PRO A 431 -25.35 18.67 0.60
CA PRO A 431 -25.62 20.10 0.51
C PRO A 431 -25.06 20.81 1.74
N VAL A 432 -24.20 21.79 1.51
CA VAL A 432 -23.65 22.66 2.55
C VAL A 432 -24.44 23.97 2.57
N ALA A 433 -25.27 24.16 3.59
CA ALA A 433 -25.97 25.42 3.82
C ALA A 433 -25.21 26.24 4.87
N SER A 434 -24.15 26.94 4.47
CA SER A 434 -23.32 27.71 5.39
C SER A 434 -23.50 29.22 5.20
N ALA A 435 -23.87 29.92 6.28
CA ALA A 435 -23.82 31.38 6.41
C ALA A 435 -22.49 31.89 7.02
N VAL A 436 -21.65 30.98 7.53
CA VAL A 436 -20.43 31.31 8.31
C VAL A 436 -19.16 31.27 7.43
N ALA A 437 -19.23 30.66 6.26
CA ALA A 437 -18.16 30.65 5.26
C ALA A 437 -18.68 31.14 3.92
N GLY A 438 -19.12 32.41 3.85
CA GLY A 438 -19.37 33.14 2.59
C GLY A 438 -20.01 32.32 1.45
N GLY A 439 -20.97 31.45 1.76
CA GLY A 439 -21.55 30.50 0.82
C GLY A 439 -20.53 29.57 0.13
N PHE A 440 -20.25 28.40 0.72
CA PHE A 440 -19.95 27.17 -0.05
C PHE A 440 -21.21 26.67 -0.80
N GLN A 441 -21.92 27.59 -1.49
CA GLN A 441 -23.08 27.30 -2.33
C GLN A 441 -22.69 27.07 -3.80
N ALA A 442 -21.40 27.13 -4.14
CA ALA A 442 -20.90 26.72 -5.44
C ALA A 442 -19.55 26.04 -5.21
N ALA A 443 -19.18 25.13 -6.12
CA ALA A 443 -17.90 24.44 -6.11
C ALA A 443 -16.74 25.34 -5.66
N PRO A 444 -15.75 24.81 -4.91
CA PRO A 444 -14.58 25.59 -4.50
C PRO A 444 -14.02 26.32 -5.72
N ILE A 445 -13.60 27.58 -5.58
CA ILE A 445 -12.97 28.31 -6.69
C ILE A 445 -11.76 27.48 -7.11
N ILE A 446 -11.82 26.91 -8.32
CA ILE A 446 -10.77 26.07 -8.88
C ILE A 446 -9.83 26.98 -9.68
N PRO A 447 -8.62 27.29 -9.19
CA PRO A 447 -7.70 28.14 -9.94
C PRO A 447 -7.26 27.41 -11.21
N LEU A 448 -7.21 28.10 -12.35
CA LEU A 448 -6.67 27.53 -13.57
C LEU A 448 -5.21 27.07 -13.36
N GLY A 449 -4.87 25.87 -13.82
CA GLY A 449 -3.55 25.27 -13.62
C GLY A 449 -3.30 24.69 -12.22
N SER A 450 -4.28 24.67 -11.34
CA SER A 450 -4.19 23.98 -10.05
C SER A 450 -4.40 22.45 -10.19
N PRO A 451 -3.95 21.65 -9.21
CA PRO A 451 -4.24 20.22 -9.16
C PRO A 451 -5.75 19.90 -9.23
N SER A 452 -6.60 20.69 -8.57
CA SER A 452 -8.06 20.55 -8.63
C SER A 452 -8.63 20.81 -10.02
N ALA A 453 -8.05 21.76 -10.78
CA ALA A 453 -8.44 22.00 -12.18
C ALA A 453 -8.13 20.83 -13.08
N GLU A 454 -6.94 20.23 -12.93
CA GLU A 454 -6.55 19.06 -13.72
C GLU A 454 -7.45 17.86 -13.45
N ILE A 455 -7.77 17.61 -12.18
CA ILE A 455 -8.68 16.52 -11.77
C ILE A 455 -10.06 16.69 -12.44
N VAL A 456 -10.67 17.87 -12.29
CA VAL A 456 -12.01 18.13 -12.84
C VAL A 456 -12.00 18.10 -14.36
N ALA A 457 -10.96 18.64 -15.01
CA ALA A 457 -10.82 18.58 -16.46
C ALA A 457 -10.66 17.14 -16.99
N ALA A 458 -9.96 16.27 -16.27
CA ALA A 458 -9.85 14.85 -16.62
C ALA A 458 -11.20 14.13 -16.47
N ALA A 459 -11.91 14.35 -15.37
CA ALA A 459 -13.22 13.76 -15.13
C ALA A 459 -14.26 14.22 -16.16
N ALA A 460 -14.36 15.53 -16.42
CA ALA A 460 -15.27 16.10 -17.41
C ALA A 460 -14.95 15.64 -18.85
N GLY A 461 -13.66 15.45 -19.16
CA GLY A 461 -13.20 14.89 -20.42
C GLY A 461 -13.39 13.37 -20.56
N LYS A 462 -14.05 12.71 -19.60
CA LYS A 462 -14.24 11.24 -19.54
C LYS A 462 -12.93 10.44 -19.54
N ARG A 463 -11.81 11.06 -19.14
CA ARG A 463 -10.49 10.42 -19.02
C ARG A 463 -10.40 9.71 -17.67
N ARG A 464 -11.16 8.63 -17.52
CA ARG A 464 -11.41 7.92 -16.24
C ARG A 464 -10.13 7.60 -15.46
N GLY A 465 -9.20 6.88 -16.08
CA GLY A 465 -7.95 6.46 -15.43
C GLY A 465 -7.07 7.63 -15.05
N GLU A 466 -6.97 8.65 -15.91
CA GLU A 466 -6.20 9.86 -15.59
C GLU A 466 -6.81 10.64 -14.42
N ALA A 467 -8.14 10.81 -14.40
CA ALA A 467 -8.84 11.50 -13.31
C ALA A 467 -8.65 10.78 -11.97
N LEU A 468 -8.66 9.45 -11.96
CA LEU A 468 -8.39 8.66 -10.75
C LEU A 468 -6.93 8.79 -10.30
N VAL A 469 -5.96 8.68 -11.20
CA VAL A 469 -4.54 8.87 -10.87
C VAL A 469 -4.28 10.28 -10.34
N LEU A 470 -4.80 11.33 -11.00
CA LEU A 470 -4.69 12.71 -10.54
C LEU A 470 -5.33 12.91 -9.16
N SER A 471 -6.50 12.32 -8.92
CA SER A 471 -7.16 12.36 -7.61
C SER A 471 -6.30 11.72 -6.53
N LEU A 472 -5.73 10.54 -6.80
CA LEU A 472 -4.84 9.83 -5.87
C LEU A 472 -3.53 10.58 -5.61
N VAL A 473 -2.95 11.22 -6.63
CA VAL A 473 -1.79 12.10 -6.49
C VAL A 473 -2.15 13.34 -5.64
N GLY A 474 -3.27 14.00 -5.94
CA GLY A 474 -3.72 15.20 -5.24
C GLY A 474 -4.09 14.95 -3.78
N LEU A 475 -4.67 13.79 -3.47
CA LEU A 475 -4.97 13.38 -2.09
C LEU A 475 -3.71 13.05 -1.28
N GLY A 476 -2.59 12.71 -1.91
CA GLY A 476 -1.29 12.63 -1.22
C GLY A 476 -1.16 11.51 -0.18
N GLY A 477 -2.05 10.52 -0.19
CA GLY A 477 -1.96 9.32 0.66
C GLY A 477 -2.11 9.65 2.14
N ASP A 478 -1.07 9.36 2.94
CA ASP A 478 -1.06 9.65 4.39
C ASP A 478 -1.13 11.16 4.70
N ARG A 479 -0.90 12.03 3.71
CA ARG A 479 -1.01 13.48 3.84
C ARG A 479 -2.40 14.03 3.54
N ALA A 480 -3.41 13.19 3.32
CA ALA A 480 -4.75 13.61 2.90
C ALA A 480 -5.43 14.66 3.81
N ILE A 481 -5.10 14.68 5.10
CA ILE A 481 -5.63 15.68 6.06
C ILE A 481 -5.03 17.08 5.82
N ALA A 482 -3.81 17.12 5.27
CA ALA A 482 -3.07 18.35 4.97
C ALA A 482 -3.24 18.80 3.51
N THR A 483 -4.00 18.04 2.71
CA THR A 483 -4.33 18.41 1.33
C THR A 483 -5.17 19.67 1.30
N ASP A 484 -4.91 20.51 0.31
CA ASP A 484 -5.73 21.69 0.02
C ASP A 484 -7.22 21.30 -0.09
N PRO A 485 -8.13 21.97 0.65
CA PRO A 485 -9.56 21.62 0.66
C PRO A 485 -10.21 21.62 -0.74
N ALA A 486 -9.80 22.50 -1.65
CA ALA A 486 -10.33 22.51 -3.01
C ALA A 486 -9.91 21.25 -3.79
N THR A 487 -8.66 20.81 -3.63
CA THR A 487 -8.14 19.55 -4.20
C THR A 487 -8.83 18.33 -3.62
N LEU A 488 -9.03 18.28 -2.30
CA LEU A 488 -9.75 17.20 -1.63
C LEU A 488 -11.20 17.08 -2.14
N GLY A 489 -11.95 18.19 -2.15
CA GLY A 489 -13.32 18.22 -2.62
C GLY A 489 -13.45 17.83 -4.10
N ALA A 490 -12.55 18.35 -4.95
CA ALA A 490 -12.51 18.03 -6.38
C ALA A 490 -12.20 16.54 -6.65
N ALA A 491 -11.24 15.97 -5.92
CA ALA A 491 -10.87 14.56 -6.01
C ALA A 491 -12.05 13.65 -5.63
N LEU A 492 -12.66 13.88 -4.46
CA LEU A 492 -13.79 13.08 -3.99
C LEU A 492 -15.01 13.19 -4.93
N ARG A 493 -15.31 14.40 -5.40
CA ARG A 493 -16.41 14.62 -6.34
C ARG A 493 -16.16 13.93 -7.66
N SER A 494 -14.95 14.06 -8.20
CA SER A 494 -14.57 13.40 -9.46
C SER A 494 -14.62 11.88 -9.35
N ILE A 495 -14.14 11.30 -8.24
CA ILE A 495 -14.26 9.85 -7.98
C ILE A 495 -15.75 9.44 -7.99
N ALA A 496 -16.62 10.19 -7.32
CA ALA A 496 -18.06 9.92 -7.31
C ALA A 496 -18.71 10.05 -8.70
N ASP A 497 -18.40 11.12 -9.44
CA ASP A 497 -18.93 11.40 -10.78
C ASP A 497 -18.50 10.33 -11.82
N LEU A 498 -17.40 9.64 -11.58
CA LEU A 498 -16.94 8.52 -12.40
C LEU A 498 -17.68 7.19 -12.11
N GLY A 499 -18.59 7.19 -11.12
CA GLY A 499 -19.40 6.04 -10.70
C GLY A 499 -18.93 5.35 -9.42
N LEU A 500 -17.90 5.87 -8.75
CA LEU A 500 -17.32 5.30 -7.52
C LEU A 500 -17.81 6.05 -6.27
N VAL A 501 -19.13 6.18 -6.14
CA VAL A 501 -19.78 6.97 -5.06
C VAL A 501 -19.46 6.41 -3.68
N GLU A 502 -19.50 5.08 -3.53
CA GLU A 502 -19.22 4.41 -2.25
C GLU A 502 -17.75 4.48 -1.88
N GLU A 503 -16.83 4.41 -2.85
CA GLU A 503 -15.40 4.65 -2.63
C GLU A 503 -15.13 6.09 -2.22
N SER A 504 -15.74 7.07 -2.88
CA SER A 504 -15.63 8.48 -2.48
C SER A 504 -16.10 8.68 -1.04
N ARG A 505 -17.25 8.12 -0.68
CA ARG A 505 -17.77 8.14 0.70
C ARG A 505 -16.83 7.43 1.68
N ARG A 506 -16.20 6.33 1.26
CA ARG A 506 -15.24 5.58 2.06
C ARG A 506 -13.97 6.37 2.35
N ILE A 507 -13.40 7.00 1.33
CA ILE A 507 -12.24 7.86 1.50
C ILE A 507 -12.60 9.02 2.44
N ALA A 508 -13.77 9.64 2.25
CA ALA A 508 -14.22 10.76 3.08
C ALA A 508 -14.35 10.40 4.57
N ARG A 509 -14.97 9.26 4.91
CA ARG A 509 -15.11 8.83 6.32
C ARG A 509 -13.77 8.46 6.97
N GLU A 510 -12.86 7.85 6.21
CA GLU A 510 -11.52 7.52 6.72
C GLU A 510 -10.70 8.80 6.98
N ILE A 511 -10.72 9.77 6.06
CA ILE A 511 -10.08 11.08 6.26
C ILE A 511 -10.71 11.84 7.42
N ALA A 512 -12.04 11.82 7.55
CA ALA A 512 -12.77 12.46 8.65
C ALA A 512 -12.34 11.92 10.02
N ALA A 513 -12.22 10.60 10.16
CA ALA A 513 -11.77 9.97 11.40
C ALA A 513 -10.28 10.26 11.70
N LEU A 514 -9.42 10.29 10.69
CA LEU A 514 -8.03 10.73 10.87
C LEU A 514 -7.93 12.21 11.27
N ALA A 515 -8.83 13.03 10.76
CA ALA A 515 -9.01 14.42 11.13
C ALA A 515 -9.68 14.60 12.50
N GLY A 516 -9.80 13.54 13.30
CA GLY A 516 -10.14 13.57 14.72
C GLY A 516 -11.63 13.41 15.03
N LEU A 517 -12.49 13.25 14.03
CA LEU A 517 -13.91 12.97 14.25
C LEU A 517 -14.16 11.57 14.81
#